data_AF-A0A3D5MLX9-F1
#
_entry.id   AF-A0A3D5MLX9-F1
#
_cell.length_a   1.000
_cell.length_b   1.000
_cell.length_c   1.000
_cell.angle_alpha   90.00
_cell.angle_beta   90.00
_cell.angle_gamma   90.00
#
_symmetry.space_group_name_H-M   'P 1'
#
loop_
_entity.id
_entity.type
_entity.pdbx_description
1 polymer ?
#
loop_
_entity_poly.entity_id
_entity_poly.type
_entity_poly.pdbx_seq_one_letter_code
_entity_poly.pdbx_strand_id
1 'polypeptide(L)'
;MPVRVLGREDVEPLLEGVGALGTGGGGDPAWGRVIMERDLRQGLTYRIIPPEEVPDDAVVVSGGYMGSVKTLEEMGFEKVVADWDRRFELLEALRAMEGLLGRKVEYVVPFELGGLNTPVMLSLAARAGVVMVDGDALGRAAPETQMTSFIGHGVRLTPMPLVDRSGNTVIVREAAYPAYADELGRWVVTRGGGTGANTHYPMTGAELKRAVVPGTISLALKVGRAILEARARKEDPVAAFCRVAGGTLLLRGRVTEVSGEDRGGFYVTWVTVEGAAAPPERMRLVIKNET
;
A
#
# COMPACT_ATOMS: atom_id res chain seq x y z
N MET A 1 4.38 -16.81 15.19
CA MET A 1 5.71 -17.15 14.61
C MET A 1 6.64 -15.96 14.82
N PRO A 2 7.95 -16.15 15.07
CA PRO A 2 8.85 -15.03 15.30
C PRO A 2 8.95 -14.10 14.09
N VAL A 3 9.44 -12.88 14.32
CA VAL A 3 9.73 -11.87 13.30
C VAL A 3 10.47 -12.49 12.10
N ARG A 4 9.95 -12.25 10.89
CA ARG A 4 10.57 -12.68 9.63
C ARG A 4 11.33 -11.51 9.00
N VAL A 5 12.57 -11.76 8.60
CA VAL A 5 13.37 -10.83 7.80
C VAL A 5 13.06 -11.04 6.32
N LEU A 6 12.90 -9.96 5.55
CA LEU A 6 12.75 -10.02 4.10
C LEU A 6 14.07 -9.64 3.42
N GLY A 7 14.54 -10.51 2.52
CA GLY A 7 15.80 -10.36 1.82
C GLY A 7 15.65 -9.92 0.37
N ARG A 8 16.77 -9.90 -0.36
CA ARG A 8 16.80 -9.54 -1.79
C ARG A 8 15.98 -10.52 -2.64
N GLU A 9 15.95 -11.78 -2.25
CA GLU A 9 15.17 -12.86 -2.84
C GLU A 9 13.65 -12.70 -2.66
N ASP A 10 13.22 -11.86 -1.72
CA ASP A 10 11.81 -11.57 -1.47
C ASP A 10 11.30 -10.36 -2.28
N VAL A 11 12.19 -9.57 -2.90
CA VAL A 11 11.80 -8.37 -3.67
C VAL A 11 10.91 -8.74 -4.86
N GLU A 12 11.39 -9.58 -5.77
CA GLU A 12 10.63 -9.95 -6.97
C GLU A 12 9.29 -10.61 -6.61
N PRO A 13 9.26 -11.61 -5.72
CA PRO A 13 7.99 -12.25 -5.39
C PRO A 13 7.03 -11.34 -4.62
N LEU A 14 7.53 -10.42 -3.79
CA LEU A 14 6.65 -9.47 -3.12
C LEU A 14 5.99 -8.56 -4.16
N LEU A 15 6.78 -7.98 -5.07
CA LEU A 15 6.31 -7.03 -6.08
C LEU A 15 5.32 -7.66 -7.07
N GLU A 16 5.61 -8.88 -7.54
CA GLU A 16 4.66 -9.64 -8.37
C GLU A 16 3.36 -9.94 -7.59
N GLY A 17 3.49 -10.32 -6.32
CA GLY A 17 2.37 -10.63 -5.44
C GLY A 17 1.45 -9.44 -5.18
N VAL A 18 2.01 -8.31 -4.76
CA VAL A 18 1.23 -7.08 -4.51
C VAL A 18 0.66 -6.51 -5.80
N GLY A 19 1.36 -6.65 -6.94
CA GLY A 19 0.80 -6.28 -8.24
C GLY A 19 -0.44 -7.10 -8.62
N ALA A 20 -0.41 -8.41 -8.36
CA ALA A 20 -1.55 -9.29 -8.62
C ALA A 20 -2.72 -9.08 -7.63
N LEU A 21 -2.43 -8.82 -6.36
CA LEU A 21 -3.43 -8.64 -5.30
C LEU A 21 -3.95 -7.20 -5.17
N GLY A 22 -3.24 -6.21 -5.71
CA GLY A 22 -3.57 -4.79 -5.63
C GLY A 22 -4.79 -4.36 -6.45
N THR A 23 -5.44 -5.28 -7.19
CA THR A 23 -6.68 -5.00 -7.94
C THR A 23 -6.60 -3.81 -8.90
N GLY A 24 -5.42 -3.54 -9.47
CA GLY A 24 -5.17 -2.43 -10.39
C GLY A 24 -4.89 -1.08 -9.72
N GLY A 25 -4.55 -1.06 -8.42
CA GLY A 25 -4.17 0.15 -7.66
C GLY A 25 -2.95 -0.07 -6.78
N GLY A 26 -2.72 0.86 -5.84
CA GLY A 26 -1.64 0.78 -4.84
C GLY A 26 -0.24 1.13 -5.34
N GLY A 27 -0.16 1.74 -6.53
CA GLY A 27 1.05 2.19 -7.19
C GLY A 27 1.81 1.10 -7.96
N ASP A 28 2.59 1.53 -8.96
CA ASP A 28 3.34 0.63 -9.86
C ASP A 28 4.45 -0.12 -9.09
N PRO A 29 4.52 -1.46 -9.16
CA PRO A 29 5.63 -2.25 -8.60
C PRO A 29 7.04 -1.81 -9.00
N ALA A 30 7.22 -1.07 -10.10
CA ALA A 30 8.48 -0.45 -10.47
C ALA A 30 9.00 0.52 -9.40
N TRP A 31 8.12 1.28 -8.74
CA TRP A 31 8.47 2.10 -7.58
C TRP A 31 9.00 1.24 -6.44
N GLY A 32 8.24 0.19 -6.12
CA GLY A 32 8.59 -0.75 -5.08
C GLY A 32 9.98 -1.34 -5.27
N ARG A 33 10.33 -1.68 -6.51
CA ARG A 33 11.67 -2.16 -6.86
C ARG A 33 12.75 -1.15 -6.53
N VAL A 34 12.59 0.10 -6.97
CA VAL A 34 13.57 1.17 -6.72
C VAL A 34 13.77 1.39 -5.21
N ILE A 35 12.68 1.40 -4.44
CA ILE A 35 12.71 1.55 -2.98
C ILE A 35 13.47 0.38 -2.35
N MET A 36 13.02 -0.85 -2.60
CA MET A 36 13.55 -2.04 -1.93
C MET A 36 15.01 -2.30 -2.29
N GLU A 37 15.39 -2.15 -3.56
CA GLU A 37 16.78 -2.34 -3.97
C GLU A 37 17.71 -1.27 -3.39
N ARG A 38 17.25 -0.02 -3.27
CA ARG A 38 18.05 1.05 -2.65
C ARG A 38 18.24 0.79 -1.16
N ASP A 39 17.16 0.57 -0.43
CA ASP A 39 17.18 0.33 1.01
C ASP A 39 18.07 -0.87 1.37
N LEU A 40 17.94 -1.99 0.64
CA LEU A 40 18.77 -3.17 0.85
C LEU A 40 20.26 -2.91 0.55
N ARG A 41 20.58 -2.11 -0.49
CA ARG A 41 21.97 -1.69 -0.75
C ARG A 41 22.54 -0.81 0.35
N GLN A 42 21.70 -0.04 1.04
CA GLN A 42 22.08 0.80 2.18
C GLN A 42 22.16 0.00 3.50
N GLY A 43 21.90 -1.31 3.48
CA GLY A 43 21.94 -2.16 4.67
C GLY A 43 20.69 -2.07 5.54
N LEU A 44 19.61 -1.45 5.05
CA LEU A 44 18.33 -1.48 5.76
C LEU A 44 17.77 -2.90 5.77
N THR A 45 17.17 -3.28 6.91
CA THR A 45 16.62 -4.62 7.12
C THR A 45 15.11 -4.54 7.28
N TYR A 46 14.40 -5.20 6.38
CA TYR A 46 12.96 -5.36 6.42
C TYR A 46 12.55 -6.47 7.37
N ARG A 47 11.60 -6.17 8.27
CA ARG A 47 11.10 -7.11 9.27
C ARG A 47 9.58 -7.08 9.29
N ILE A 48 8.97 -8.25 9.19
CA ILE A 48 7.52 -8.44 9.35
C ILE A 48 7.20 -9.32 10.55
N ILE A 49 6.08 -9.06 11.23
CA ILE A 49 5.61 -9.81 12.39
C ILE A 49 4.14 -10.20 12.22
N PRO A 50 3.73 -11.44 12.56
CA PRO A 50 2.32 -11.80 12.56
C PRO A 50 1.52 -10.93 13.55
N PRO A 51 0.28 -10.49 13.22
CA PRO A 51 -0.52 -9.63 14.10
C PRO A 51 -0.73 -10.18 15.50
N GLU A 52 -0.84 -11.50 15.66
CA GLU A 52 -1.07 -12.16 16.93
C GLU A 52 0.08 -12.00 17.94
N GLU A 53 1.30 -11.77 17.46
CA GLU A 53 2.50 -11.59 18.28
C GLU A 53 2.71 -10.13 18.73
N VAL A 54 1.91 -9.18 18.22
CA VAL A 54 1.98 -7.77 18.64
C VAL A 54 1.43 -7.64 20.07
N PRO A 55 2.14 -7.00 21.03
CA PRO A 55 1.61 -6.79 22.38
C PRO A 55 0.31 -5.97 22.36
N ASP A 56 -0.65 -6.33 23.22
CA ASP A 56 -1.99 -5.72 23.19
C ASP A 56 -2.00 -4.21 23.47
N ASP A 57 -1.03 -3.71 24.24
CA ASP A 57 -0.86 -2.30 24.63
C ASP A 57 0.12 -1.52 23.74
N ALA A 58 0.69 -2.17 22.72
CA ALA A 58 1.62 -1.57 21.79
C ALA A 58 0.97 -0.43 20.99
N VAL A 59 1.74 0.60 20.67
CA VAL A 59 1.29 1.66 19.75
C VAL A 59 1.54 1.25 18.31
N VAL A 60 0.46 1.12 17.55
CA VAL A 60 0.48 0.78 16.13
C VAL A 60 -0.12 1.92 15.34
N VAL A 61 0.44 2.21 14.17
CA VAL A 61 -0.11 3.18 13.23
C VAL A 61 -0.08 2.62 11.82
N SER A 62 -0.88 3.22 10.96
CA SER A 62 -0.83 2.99 9.52
C SER A 62 -0.38 4.25 8.79
N GLY A 63 -0.16 4.13 7.48
CA GLY A 63 0.24 5.26 6.65
C GLY A 63 0.59 4.83 5.25
N GLY A 64 1.09 5.80 4.48
CA GLY A 64 1.49 5.61 3.09
C GLY A 64 1.79 6.93 2.41
N TYR A 65 2.04 6.86 1.10
CA TYR A 65 2.10 8.03 0.24
C TYR A 65 0.73 8.33 -0.35
N MET A 66 0.52 9.61 -0.59
CA MET A 66 -0.67 10.17 -1.24
C MET A 66 -0.20 11.16 -2.31
N GLY A 67 -0.80 11.11 -3.49
CA GLY A 67 -0.47 12.03 -4.57
C GLY A 67 -0.94 11.52 -5.93
N SER A 68 -0.72 12.34 -6.96
CA SER A 68 -0.95 11.89 -8.34
C SER A 68 0.19 10.98 -8.77
N VAL A 69 -0.13 9.78 -9.28
CA VAL A 69 0.89 8.86 -9.80
C VAL A 69 1.55 9.47 -11.05
N LYS A 70 0.80 10.20 -11.90
CA LYS A 70 1.37 11.00 -12.99
C LYS A 70 2.41 12.03 -12.52
N THR A 71 2.14 12.78 -11.45
CA THR A 71 3.13 13.73 -10.92
C THR A 71 4.35 13.01 -10.35
N LEU A 72 4.13 11.89 -9.65
CA LEU A 72 5.17 11.01 -9.15
C LEU A 72 6.07 10.49 -10.30
N GLU A 73 5.48 10.10 -11.44
CA GLU A 73 6.18 9.70 -12.68
C GLU A 73 7.00 10.82 -13.30
N GLU A 74 6.41 12.00 -13.46
CA GLU A 74 7.11 13.17 -14.01
C GLU A 74 8.33 13.59 -13.16
N MET A 75 8.28 13.35 -11.84
CA MET A 75 9.38 13.67 -10.92
C MET A 75 10.56 12.70 -11.02
N GLY A 76 10.35 11.50 -11.55
CA GLY A 76 11.34 10.42 -11.63
C GLY A 76 11.53 9.67 -10.30
N PHE A 77 11.30 8.36 -10.33
CA PHE A 77 11.20 7.51 -9.15
C PHE A 77 12.50 7.50 -8.34
N GLU A 78 13.63 7.33 -9.03
CA GLU A 78 14.96 7.26 -8.44
C GLU A 78 15.33 8.55 -7.72
N LYS A 79 14.88 9.70 -8.24
CA LYS A 79 15.14 11.00 -7.64
C LYS A 79 14.34 11.18 -6.35
N VAL A 80 13.05 10.82 -6.37
CA VAL A 80 12.19 10.90 -5.17
C VAL A 80 12.75 10.01 -4.07
N VAL A 81 13.06 8.75 -4.38
CA VAL A 81 13.59 7.78 -3.42
C VAL A 81 15.00 8.17 -2.96
N ALA A 82 15.83 8.77 -3.81
CA ALA A 82 17.14 9.27 -3.39
C ALA A 82 17.05 10.42 -2.38
N ASP A 83 16.06 11.30 -2.54
CA ASP A 83 15.85 12.42 -1.63
C ASP A 83 15.44 11.98 -0.21
N TRP A 84 14.91 10.76 -0.04
CA TRP A 84 14.58 10.18 1.27
C TRP A 84 15.78 10.01 2.20
N ASP A 85 17.00 9.97 1.66
CA ASP A 85 18.23 9.96 2.48
C ASP A 85 18.42 11.29 3.23
N ARG A 86 17.92 12.39 2.67
CA ARG A 86 17.93 13.71 3.30
C ARG A 86 16.66 13.99 4.08
N ARG A 87 15.51 13.71 3.47
CA ARG A 87 14.20 13.96 4.07
C ARG A 87 13.17 12.96 3.54
N PHE A 88 12.59 12.21 4.46
CA PHE A 88 11.55 11.23 4.14
C PHE A 88 10.23 11.67 4.78
N GLU A 89 9.29 12.14 3.95
CA GLU A 89 8.05 12.77 4.43
C GLU A 89 7.25 11.84 5.35
N LEU A 90 7.23 10.54 5.07
CA LEU A 90 6.50 9.58 5.89
C LEU A 90 7.12 9.39 7.27
N LEU A 91 8.45 9.48 7.38
CA LEU A 91 9.12 9.46 8.69
C LEU A 91 8.80 10.74 9.49
N GLU A 92 8.71 11.89 8.83
CA GLU A 92 8.30 13.15 9.47
C GLU A 92 6.84 13.08 9.96
N ALA A 93 5.94 12.54 9.15
CA ALA A 93 4.55 12.29 9.53
C ALA A 93 4.45 11.32 10.74
N LEU A 94 5.28 10.27 10.76
CA LEU A 94 5.38 9.35 11.90
C LEU A 94 5.85 10.08 13.17
N ARG A 95 6.85 10.94 13.08
CA ARG A 95 7.33 11.74 14.24
C ARG A 95 6.28 12.74 14.72
N ALA A 96 5.52 13.35 13.81
CA ALA A 96 4.39 14.19 14.18
C ALA A 96 3.31 13.38 14.91
N MET A 97 2.99 12.17 14.44
CA MET A 97 2.07 11.26 15.12
C MET A 97 2.55 10.91 16.53
N GLU A 98 3.83 10.53 16.70
CA GLU A 98 4.41 10.26 18.03
C GLU A 98 4.27 11.46 18.99
N GLY A 99 4.47 12.68 18.47
CA GLY A 99 4.28 13.91 19.24
C GLY A 99 2.83 14.14 19.68
N LEU A 100 1.86 13.81 18.82
CA LEU A 100 0.43 13.89 19.14
C LEU A 100 0.00 12.84 20.18
N LEU A 101 0.56 11.63 20.09
CA LEU A 101 0.26 10.52 20.99
C LEU A 101 1.01 10.61 22.33
N GLY A 102 2.11 11.36 22.39
CA GLY A 102 3.02 11.37 23.54
C GLY A 102 3.70 10.03 23.79
N ARG A 103 3.67 9.11 22.81
CA ARG A 103 4.26 7.77 22.86
C ARG A 103 4.98 7.47 21.55
N LYS A 104 6.02 6.65 21.62
CA LYS A 104 6.69 6.11 20.43
C LYS A 104 5.80 5.08 19.75
N VAL A 105 5.81 5.08 18.43
CA VAL A 105 5.20 4.02 17.63
C VAL A 105 6.12 2.81 17.69
N GLU A 106 5.54 1.64 17.92
CA GLU A 106 6.28 0.39 18.10
C GLU A 106 6.14 -0.53 16.88
N TYR A 107 5.01 -0.44 16.17
CA TYR A 107 4.73 -1.20 14.96
C TYR A 107 4.03 -0.33 13.92
N VAL A 108 4.22 -0.67 12.65
CA VAL A 108 3.48 -0.05 11.54
C VAL A 108 2.76 -1.11 10.73
N VAL A 109 1.62 -0.77 10.16
CA VAL A 109 0.85 -1.65 9.27
C VAL A 109 0.47 -0.87 8.02
N PRO A 110 0.71 -1.37 6.81
CA PRO A 110 0.29 -0.66 5.60
C PRO A 110 -1.23 -0.51 5.56
N PHE A 111 -1.70 0.61 5.02
CA PHE A 111 -3.15 0.79 4.86
C PHE A 111 -3.70 -0.10 3.75
N GLU A 112 -2.87 -0.48 2.77
CA GLU A 112 -3.25 -1.31 1.64
C GLU A 112 -2.10 -2.19 1.12
N LEU A 113 -2.46 -3.22 0.36
CA LEU A 113 -1.51 -3.93 -0.50
C LEU A 113 -1.32 -3.19 -1.83
N GLY A 114 -0.07 -2.79 -2.12
CA GLY A 114 0.25 -2.02 -3.32
C GLY A 114 1.73 -2.08 -3.71
N GLY A 115 2.01 -1.91 -4.99
CA GLY A 115 3.37 -1.89 -5.54
C GLY A 115 4.23 -0.72 -5.06
N LEU A 116 3.61 0.38 -4.60
CA LEU A 116 4.27 1.52 -3.97
C LEU A 116 4.10 1.48 -2.44
N ASN A 117 2.86 1.47 -1.95
CA ASN A 117 2.57 1.71 -0.54
C ASN A 117 3.09 0.60 0.39
N THR A 118 3.11 -0.66 -0.04
CA THR A 118 3.68 -1.74 0.75
C THR A 118 5.21 -1.59 0.90
N PRO A 119 6.00 -1.39 -0.18
CA PRO A 119 7.44 -1.07 -0.07
C PRO A 119 7.77 0.22 0.68
N VAL A 120 6.98 1.28 0.53
CA VAL A 120 7.11 2.53 1.29
C VAL A 120 7.02 2.28 2.80
N MET A 121 6.04 1.48 3.23
CA MET A 121 5.85 1.16 4.64
C MET A 121 6.94 0.23 5.20
N LEU A 122 7.48 -0.66 4.37
CA LEU A 122 8.70 -1.41 4.68
C LEU A 122 9.91 -0.48 4.90
N SER A 123 10.07 0.53 4.04
CA SER A 123 11.12 1.55 4.18
C SER A 123 10.94 2.37 5.46
N LEU A 124 9.71 2.80 5.77
CA LEU A 124 9.38 3.47 7.02
C LEU A 124 9.77 2.63 8.23
N ALA A 125 9.36 1.35 8.27
CA ALA A 125 9.65 0.46 9.37
C ALA A 125 11.16 0.33 9.60
N ALA A 126 11.92 0.10 8.52
CA ALA A 126 13.37 -0.04 8.60
C ALA A 126 14.07 1.25 9.05
N ARG A 127 13.70 2.42 8.50
CA ARG A 127 14.29 3.72 8.85
C ARG A 127 13.90 4.18 10.25
N ALA A 128 12.70 3.85 10.72
CA ALA A 128 12.22 4.19 12.06
C ALA A 128 12.71 3.21 13.14
N GLY A 129 13.29 2.06 12.77
CA GLY A 129 13.75 1.02 13.68
C GLY A 129 12.64 0.10 14.21
N VAL A 130 11.44 0.18 13.65
CA VAL A 130 10.25 -0.59 14.08
C VAL A 130 10.03 -1.82 13.19
N VAL A 131 9.03 -2.63 13.54
CA VAL A 131 8.65 -3.84 12.78
C VAL A 131 7.32 -3.58 12.07
N MET A 132 7.21 -4.03 10.83
CA MET A 132 5.94 -3.95 10.11
C MET A 132 5.06 -5.17 10.42
N VAL A 133 3.76 -4.99 10.58
CA VAL A 133 2.81 -6.09 10.77
C VAL A 133 2.59 -6.80 9.43
N ASP A 134 2.58 -8.14 9.43
CA ASP A 134 2.18 -8.98 8.30
C ASP A 134 0.66 -8.94 8.16
N GLY A 135 0.18 -7.90 7.48
CA GLY A 135 -1.22 -7.61 7.25
C GLY A 135 -1.37 -6.22 6.64
N ASP A 136 -2.59 -5.87 6.28
CA ASP A 136 -2.97 -4.53 5.84
C ASP A 136 -4.42 -4.24 6.25
N ALA A 137 -4.96 -3.07 5.88
CA ALA A 137 -6.28 -2.68 6.34
C ALA A 137 -7.43 -3.27 5.51
N LEU A 138 -7.19 -3.91 4.35
CA LEU A 138 -8.27 -4.39 3.48
C LEU A 138 -7.96 -5.63 2.61
N GLY A 139 -6.70 -6.05 2.46
CA GLY A 139 -6.30 -7.21 1.65
C GLY A 139 -6.16 -6.95 0.14
N ARG A 140 -6.23 -5.69 -0.29
CA ARG A 140 -6.15 -5.20 -1.68
C ARG A 140 -5.77 -3.72 -1.69
N ALA A 141 -5.76 -3.06 -2.85
CA ALA A 141 -5.70 -1.59 -2.92
C ALA A 141 -7.11 -0.98 -2.83
N ALA A 142 -7.21 0.25 -2.31
CA ALA A 142 -8.44 1.03 -2.36
C ALA A 142 -8.16 2.50 -2.69
N PRO A 143 -9.08 3.17 -3.42
CA PRO A 143 -8.89 4.57 -3.79
C PRO A 143 -8.90 5.51 -2.59
N GLU A 144 -9.66 5.20 -1.54
CA GLU A 144 -9.91 6.16 -0.47
C GLU A 144 -9.58 5.56 0.89
N THR A 145 -8.87 6.33 1.73
CA THR A 145 -8.31 5.86 3.00
C THR A 145 -9.39 5.39 3.98
N GLN A 146 -10.65 5.82 3.82
CA GLN A 146 -11.75 5.34 4.66
C GLN A 146 -12.27 3.92 4.32
N MET A 147 -11.85 3.34 3.19
CA MET A 147 -12.34 2.04 2.71
C MET A 147 -11.60 0.86 3.38
N THR A 148 -11.44 0.93 4.70
CA THR A 148 -10.62 0.00 5.47
C THR A 148 -11.44 -0.78 6.48
N SER A 149 -10.99 -1.99 6.78
CA SER A 149 -11.49 -2.80 7.90
C SER A 149 -11.34 -2.05 9.23
N PHE A 150 -10.29 -1.23 9.37
CA PHE A 150 -10.05 -0.38 10.55
C PHE A 150 -11.26 0.47 10.94
N ILE A 151 -11.88 1.17 9.98
CA ILE A 151 -13.10 1.95 10.25
C ILE A 151 -14.28 1.05 10.60
N GLY A 152 -14.43 -0.07 9.89
CA GLY A 152 -15.48 -1.06 10.20
C GLY A 152 -15.40 -1.59 11.63
N HIS A 153 -14.20 -1.63 12.21
CA HIS A 153 -13.93 -2.01 13.60
C HIS A 153 -13.82 -0.83 14.57
N GLY A 154 -14.18 0.38 14.15
CA GLY A 154 -14.26 1.58 15.00
C GLY A 154 -12.93 2.32 15.22
N VAL A 155 -11.85 1.92 14.54
CA VAL A 155 -10.58 2.66 14.59
C VAL A 155 -10.71 3.91 13.72
N ARG A 156 -10.41 5.07 14.30
CA ARG A 156 -10.56 6.36 13.62
C ARG A 156 -9.34 6.66 12.75
N LEU A 157 -9.58 7.23 11.57
CA LEU A 157 -8.51 7.73 10.69
C LEU A 157 -7.65 8.79 11.38
N THR A 158 -8.27 9.59 12.24
CA THR A 158 -7.62 10.73 12.91
C THR A 158 -7.03 10.37 14.28
N PRO A 159 -5.99 11.11 14.74
CA PRO A 159 -5.28 12.18 14.04
C PRO A 159 -4.57 11.71 12.76
N MET A 160 -4.50 12.57 11.76
CA MET A 160 -3.80 12.31 10.50
C MET A 160 -2.83 13.45 10.19
N PRO A 161 -1.59 13.39 10.71
CA PRO A 161 -0.50 14.19 10.17
C PRO A 161 -0.20 13.82 8.72
N LEU A 162 -0.12 14.83 7.88
CA LEU A 162 0.33 14.76 6.50
C LEU A 162 1.49 15.73 6.30
N VAL A 163 2.54 15.25 5.65
CA VAL A 163 3.70 16.05 5.26
C VAL A 163 3.78 16.06 3.75
N ASP A 164 3.70 17.24 3.15
CA ASP A 164 3.82 17.38 1.69
C ASP A 164 5.28 17.42 1.24
N ARG A 165 5.48 17.32 -0.07
CA ARG A 165 6.81 17.37 -0.69
C ARG A 165 7.55 18.69 -0.48
N SER A 166 6.88 19.77 -0.10
CA SER A 166 7.52 21.04 0.26
C SER A 166 7.98 21.07 1.72
N GLY A 167 7.49 20.14 2.55
CA GLY A 167 7.77 20.05 3.99
C GLY A 167 6.73 20.74 4.86
N ASN A 168 5.59 21.13 4.29
CA ASN A 168 4.47 21.63 5.09
C ASN A 168 3.85 20.45 5.84
N THR A 169 3.59 20.64 7.13
CA THR A 169 2.87 19.66 7.95
C THR A 169 1.46 20.16 8.21
N VAL A 170 0.46 19.37 7.82
CA VAL A 170 -0.96 19.61 8.10
C VAL A 170 -1.48 18.46 8.94
N ILE A 171 -2.21 18.76 10.01
CA ILE A 171 -2.72 17.74 10.93
C ILE A 171 -4.24 17.89 11.02
N VAL A 172 -4.95 16.86 10.59
CA VAL A 172 -6.38 16.71 10.92
C VAL A 172 -6.46 15.98 12.25
N ARG A 173 -6.68 16.74 13.34
CA ARG A 173 -6.71 16.17 14.68
C ARG A 173 -7.94 15.31 14.93
N GLU A 174 -9.09 15.79 14.46
CA GLU A 174 -10.39 15.12 14.54
C GLU A 174 -11.19 15.44 13.26
N ALA A 175 -12.14 14.57 12.92
CA ALA A 175 -12.96 14.71 11.73
C ALA A 175 -14.43 14.36 12.05
N ALA A 176 -15.36 15.14 11.49
CA ALA A 176 -16.80 14.91 11.67
C ALA A 176 -17.31 13.68 10.90
N TYR A 177 -16.60 13.27 9.85
CA TYR A 177 -16.90 12.07 9.07
C TYR A 177 -15.59 11.41 8.58
N PRO A 178 -15.60 10.10 8.27
CA PRO A 178 -14.36 9.35 8.08
C PRO A 178 -13.50 9.77 6.89
N ALA A 179 -14.10 10.33 5.83
CA ALA A 179 -13.40 10.72 4.61
C ALA A 179 -12.75 12.13 4.67
N TYR A 180 -13.15 12.97 5.64
CA TYR A 180 -12.74 14.39 5.67
C TYR A 180 -11.22 14.59 5.67
N ALA A 181 -10.49 13.78 6.44
CA ALA A 181 -9.03 13.92 6.52
C ALA A 181 -8.37 13.56 5.20
N ASP A 182 -8.83 12.49 4.53
CA ASP A 182 -8.35 12.07 3.20
C ASP A 182 -8.61 13.17 2.15
N GLU A 183 -9.83 13.71 2.12
CA GLU A 183 -10.23 14.79 1.21
C GLU A 183 -9.38 16.05 1.39
N LEU A 184 -9.14 16.46 2.64
CA LEU A 184 -8.27 17.60 2.93
C LEU A 184 -6.82 17.28 2.53
N GLY A 185 -6.34 16.07 2.81
CA GLY A 185 -4.99 15.65 2.46
C GLY A 185 -4.75 15.71 0.94
N ARG A 186 -5.72 15.22 0.15
CA ARG A 186 -5.71 15.31 -1.32
C ARG A 186 -5.62 16.76 -1.78
N TRP A 187 -6.41 17.65 -1.18
CA TRP A 187 -6.34 19.08 -1.47
C TRP A 187 -4.96 19.67 -1.18
N VAL A 188 -4.35 19.32 -0.04
CA VAL A 188 -3.01 19.77 0.35
C VAL A 188 -1.96 19.29 -0.65
N VAL A 189 -1.87 17.99 -0.95
CA VAL A 189 -0.84 17.46 -1.86
C VAL A 189 -0.98 18.01 -3.27
N THR A 190 -2.21 18.23 -3.76
CA THR A 190 -2.45 18.84 -5.08
C THR A 190 -1.87 20.25 -5.17
N ARG A 191 -1.81 20.99 -4.06
CA ARG A 191 -1.24 22.35 -3.99
C ARG A 191 0.20 22.39 -3.49
N GLY A 192 0.64 21.38 -2.76
CA GLY A 192 1.88 21.32 -1.99
C GLY A 192 3.07 20.63 -2.66
N GLY A 193 3.01 20.44 -3.98
CA GLY A 193 4.08 19.79 -4.76
C GLY A 193 3.71 18.43 -5.34
N GLY A 194 2.42 18.12 -5.43
CA GLY A 194 1.85 16.96 -6.12
C GLY A 194 1.84 15.66 -5.31
N THR A 195 2.63 15.60 -4.24
CA THR A 195 2.84 14.39 -3.44
C THR A 195 3.03 14.73 -1.96
N GLY A 196 2.74 13.76 -1.11
CA GLY A 196 2.99 13.81 0.32
C GLY A 196 2.85 12.44 0.95
N ALA A 197 3.09 12.37 2.24
CA ALA A 197 2.94 11.16 3.02
C ALA A 197 2.17 11.45 4.29
N ASN A 198 1.43 10.47 4.78
CA ASN A 198 0.64 10.62 5.99
C ASN A 198 0.77 9.40 6.89
N THR A 199 0.58 9.64 8.18
CA THR A 199 0.44 8.61 9.20
C THR A 199 -0.92 8.80 9.85
N HIS A 200 -1.64 7.70 10.09
CA HIS A 200 -3.03 7.73 10.49
C HIS A 200 -3.41 6.42 11.20
N TYR A 201 -4.68 6.28 11.60
CA TYR A 201 -5.17 5.08 12.31
C TYR A 201 -4.29 4.68 13.50
N PRO A 202 -4.04 5.58 14.47
CA PRO A 202 -3.38 5.16 15.69
C PRO A 202 -4.28 4.16 16.44
N MET A 203 -3.72 3.03 16.82
CA MET A 203 -4.43 1.95 17.47
C MET A 203 -3.52 1.20 18.45
N THR A 204 -4.14 0.52 19.40
CA THR A 204 -3.50 -0.46 20.29
C THR A 204 -3.26 -1.77 19.52
N GLY A 205 -2.34 -2.61 20.00
CA GLY A 205 -2.17 -3.96 19.44
C GLY A 205 -3.44 -4.81 19.55
N ALA A 206 -4.25 -4.63 20.60
CA ALA A 206 -5.54 -5.29 20.73
C ALA A 206 -6.55 -4.84 19.65
N GLU A 207 -6.58 -3.55 19.31
CA GLU A 207 -7.40 -3.02 18.20
C GLU A 207 -6.89 -3.51 16.85
N LEU A 208 -5.57 -3.50 16.63
CA LEU A 208 -4.95 -4.05 15.43
C LEU A 208 -5.41 -5.49 15.18
N LYS A 209 -5.27 -6.37 16.16
CA LYS A 209 -5.64 -7.80 16.02
C LYS A 209 -7.11 -8.01 15.65
N ARG A 210 -8.00 -7.12 16.09
CA ARG A 210 -9.43 -7.18 15.75
C ARG A 210 -9.72 -6.66 14.34
N ALA A 211 -8.91 -5.73 13.85
CA ALA A 211 -9.27 -4.90 12.69
C ALA A 211 -8.43 -5.18 11.43
N VAL A 212 -7.21 -5.72 11.56
CA VAL A 212 -6.32 -5.99 10.43
C VAL A 212 -6.76 -7.18 9.61
N VAL A 213 -6.53 -7.14 8.31
CA VAL A 213 -6.56 -8.33 7.45
C VAL A 213 -5.20 -9.02 7.58
N PRO A 214 -5.11 -10.19 8.24
CA PRO A 214 -3.83 -10.78 8.60
C PRO A 214 -3.16 -11.50 7.41
N GLY A 215 -1.84 -11.55 7.42
CA GLY A 215 -1.03 -12.39 6.54
C GLY A 215 -0.97 -11.97 5.07
N THR A 216 -1.33 -10.73 4.77
CA THR A 216 -1.51 -10.28 3.38
C THR A 216 -0.18 -10.08 2.65
N ILE A 217 0.89 -9.71 3.37
CA ILE A 217 2.26 -9.64 2.82
C ILE A 217 2.82 -11.05 2.60
N SER A 218 2.62 -11.96 3.57
CA SER A 218 2.95 -13.37 3.38
C SER A 218 2.20 -14.01 2.22
N LEU A 219 0.93 -13.67 2.01
CA LEU A 219 0.15 -14.11 0.86
C LEU A 219 0.71 -13.56 -0.45
N ALA A 220 1.04 -12.27 -0.51
CA ALA A 220 1.68 -11.66 -1.67
C ALA A 220 2.96 -12.39 -2.06
N LEU A 221 3.84 -12.67 -1.09
CA LEU A 221 5.07 -13.44 -1.32
C LEU A 221 4.78 -14.84 -1.89
N LYS A 222 3.79 -15.56 -1.36
CA LYS A 222 3.40 -16.89 -1.87
C LYS A 222 2.85 -16.82 -3.29
N VAL A 223 1.98 -15.86 -3.56
CA VAL A 223 1.37 -15.63 -4.87
C VAL A 223 2.43 -15.29 -5.90
N GLY A 224 3.31 -14.32 -5.61
CA GLY A 224 4.36 -13.93 -6.54
C GLY A 224 5.33 -15.08 -6.83
N ARG A 225 5.74 -15.86 -5.82
CA ARG A 225 6.57 -17.06 -6.04
C ARG A 225 5.88 -18.04 -6.99
N ALA A 226 4.60 -18.34 -6.77
CA ALA A 226 3.85 -19.27 -7.61
C ALA A 226 3.71 -18.78 -9.05
N ILE A 227 3.46 -17.48 -9.26
CA ILE A 227 3.38 -16.90 -10.61
C ILE A 227 4.74 -16.98 -11.32
N LEU A 228 5.82 -16.59 -10.65
CA LEU A 228 7.17 -16.61 -11.21
C LEU A 228 7.62 -18.04 -11.56
N GLU A 229 7.34 -19.00 -10.68
CA GLU A 229 7.62 -20.42 -10.93
C GLU A 229 6.82 -20.98 -12.10
N ALA A 230 5.52 -20.66 -12.19
CA ALA A 230 4.69 -21.09 -13.31
C ALA A 230 5.22 -20.55 -14.65
N ARG A 231 5.59 -19.26 -14.70
CA ARG A 231 6.22 -18.65 -15.89
C ARG A 231 7.53 -19.35 -16.25
N ALA A 232 8.39 -19.62 -15.27
CA ALA A 232 9.67 -20.32 -15.50
C ALA A 232 9.47 -21.74 -16.06
N ARG A 233 8.40 -22.44 -15.65
CA ARG A 233 8.02 -23.77 -16.13
C ARG A 233 7.14 -23.76 -17.39
N LYS A 234 6.80 -22.58 -17.92
CA LYS A 234 5.85 -22.39 -19.03
C LYS A 234 4.46 -22.97 -18.73
N GLU A 235 4.06 -22.94 -17.46
CA GLU A 235 2.72 -23.27 -16.97
C GLU A 235 1.83 -22.01 -16.96
N ASP A 236 0.51 -22.19 -16.78
CA ASP A 236 -0.45 -21.08 -16.73
C ASP A 236 -0.32 -20.27 -15.41
N PRO A 237 0.16 -19.01 -15.46
CA PRO A 237 0.36 -18.20 -14.25
C PRO A 237 -0.96 -17.80 -13.59
N VAL A 238 -2.06 -17.72 -14.34
CA VAL A 238 -3.38 -17.39 -13.78
C VAL A 238 -3.90 -18.58 -12.97
N ALA A 239 -3.70 -19.80 -13.46
CA ALA A 239 -4.04 -21.01 -12.71
C ALA A 239 -3.19 -21.15 -11.43
N ALA A 240 -1.92 -20.77 -11.48
CA ALA A 240 -1.05 -20.72 -10.30
C ALA A 240 -1.55 -19.68 -9.27
N PHE A 241 -1.87 -18.46 -9.71
CA PHE A 241 -2.49 -17.43 -8.88
C PHE A 241 -3.78 -17.94 -8.21
N CYS A 242 -4.74 -18.46 -9.00
CA CYS A 242 -6.03 -18.93 -8.49
C CYS A 242 -5.87 -20.02 -7.41
N ARG A 243 -4.92 -20.94 -7.59
CA ARG A 243 -4.65 -22.02 -6.63
C ARG A 243 -4.15 -21.51 -5.29
N VAL A 244 -3.30 -20.49 -5.29
CA VAL A 244 -2.71 -19.94 -4.06
C VAL A 244 -3.63 -18.92 -3.40
N ALA A 245 -4.25 -18.04 -4.19
CA ALA A 245 -5.13 -16.98 -3.70
C ALA A 245 -6.57 -17.43 -3.43
N GLY A 246 -6.95 -18.65 -3.84
CA GLY A 246 -8.34 -19.12 -3.78
C GLY A 246 -9.27 -18.39 -4.78
N GLY A 247 -8.69 -17.87 -5.87
CA GLY A 247 -9.41 -17.07 -6.87
C GLY A 247 -10.18 -17.89 -7.90
N THR A 248 -11.21 -17.30 -8.51
CA THR A 248 -11.96 -17.89 -9.62
C THR A 248 -11.68 -17.12 -10.92
N LEU A 249 -11.35 -17.83 -12.00
CA LEU A 249 -11.20 -17.23 -13.32
C LEU A 249 -12.58 -16.85 -13.89
N LEU A 250 -12.87 -15.56 -13.97
CA LEU A 250 -14.14 -15.06 -14.51
C LEU A 250 -14.12 -14.95 -16.04
N LEU A 251 -13.01 -14.49 -16.62
CA LEU A 251 -12.86 -14.32 -18.05
C LEU A 251 -11.39 -14.42 -18.47
N ARG A 252 -11.15 -15.09 -19.60
CA ARG A 252 -9.89 -15.03 -20.34
C ARG A 252 -10.17 -14.47 -21.73
N GLY A 253 -9.48 -13.39 -22.08
CA GLY A 253 -9.81 -12.62 -23.25
C GLY A 253 -8.75 -11.58 -23.63
N ARG A 254 -9.06 -10.80 -24.66
CA ARG A 254 -8.23 -9.71 -25.16
C ARG A 254 -8.79 -8.37 -24.69
N VAL A 255 -7.93 -7.49 -24.20
CA VAL A 255 -8.31 -6.08 -23.96
C VAL A 255 -8.55 -5.41 -25.31
N THR A 256 -9.75 -4.87 -25.51
CA THR A 256 -10.16 -4.25 -26.79
C THR A 256 -10.35 -2.76 -26.69
N GLU A 257 -10.58 -2.25 -25.48
CA GLU A 257 -10.77 -0.84 -25.23
C GLU A 257 -10.26 -0.49 -23.84
N VAL A 258 -9.51 0.60 -23.74
CA VAL A 258 -9.13 1.26 -22.49
C VAL A 258 -9.45 2.74 -22.65
N SER A 259 -10.26 3.28 -21.76
CA SER A 259 -10.55 4.71 -21.69
C SER A 259 -10.55 5.16 -20.24
N GLY A 260 -10.28 6.44 -19.98
CA GLY A 260 -10.33 6.95 -18.63
C GLY A 260 -10.46 8.47 -18.56
N GLU A 261 -10.86 8.96 -17.39
CA GLU A 261 -11.02 10.39 -17.10
C GLU A 261 -10.60 10.73 -15.66
N ASP A 262 -10.08 11.94 -15.47
CA ASP A 262 -9.87 12.52 -14.15
C ASP A 262 -11.20 12.99 -13.55
N ARG A 263 -11.54 12.46 -12.37
CA ARG A 263 -12.78 12.80 -11.66
C ARG A 263 -12.55 12.89 -10.16
N GLY A 264 -12.54 14.11 -9.65
CA GLY A 264 -12.49 14.38 -8.20
C GLY A 264 -11.20 13.94 -7.51
N GLY A 265 -10.06 14.05 -8.20
CA GLY A 265 -8.75 13.62 -7.67
C GLY A 265 -8.44 12.13 -7.86
N PHE A 266 -9.26 11.42 -8.64
CA PHE A 266 -9.07 10.03 -9.03
C PHE A 266 -9.06 9.89 -10.56
N TYR A 267 -8.32 8.91 -11.08
CA TYR A 267 -8.44 8.51 -12.48
C TYR A 267 -9.35 7.29 -12.59
N VAL A 268 -10.49 7.47 -13.26
CA VAL A 268 -11.45 6.38 -13.47
C VAL A 268 -11.17 5.77 -14.83
N THR A 269 -10.82 4.49 -14.86
CA THR A 269 -10.53 3.73 -16.08
C THR A 269 -11.62 2.69 -16.35
N TRP A 270 -12.06 2.62 -17.60
CA TRP A 270 -12.91 1.56 -18.13
C TRP A 270 -12.09 0.66 -19.05
N VAL A 271 -12.11 -0.64 -18.76
CA VAL A 271 -11.42 -1.65 -19.58
C VAL A 271 -12.45 -2.62 -20.13
N THR A 272 -12.53 -2.73 -21.46
CA THR A 272 -13.33 -3.77 -22.12
C THR A 272 -12.43 -4.97 -22.45
N VAL A 273 -12.88 -6.16 -22.04
CA VAL A 273 -12.24 -7.44 -22.36
C VAL A 273 -13.22 -8.30 -23.16
N GLU A 274 -12.81 -8.78 -24.33
CA GLU A 274 -13.56 -9.74 -25.16
C GLU A 274 -13.05 -11.17 -24.90
N GLY A 275 -13.97 -12.07 -24.56
CA GLY A 275 -13.70 -13.46 -24.21
C GLY A 275 -13.27 -14.33 -25.40
N ALA A 276 -12.41 -15.32 -25.15
CA ALA A 276 -11.80 -16.12 -26.22
C ALA A 276 -12.69 -17.27 -26.77
N ALA A 277 -13.71 -17.75 -26.03
CA ALA A 277 -14.55 -18.87 -26.50
C ALA A 277 -15.81 -19.20 -25.67
N ALA A 278 -16.02 -18.64 -24.47
CA ALA A 278 -17.14 -19.00 -23.59
C ALA A 278 -17.69 -17.77 -22.82
N PRO A 279 -18.96 -17.81 -22.36
CA PRO A 279 -19.55 -16.72 -21.58
C PRO A 279 -18.80 -16.44 -20.26
N PRO A 280 -18.71 -15.16 -19.81
CA PRO A 280 -19.22 -13.98 -20.50
C PRO A 280 -18.36 -13.63 -21.72
N GLU A 281 -18.99 -13.39 -22.88
CA GLU A 281 -18.29 -13.04 -24.12
C GLU A 281 -17.63 -11.65 -24.06
N ARG A 282 -18.08 -10.80 -23.14
CA ARG A 282 -17.54 -9.46 -22.90
C ARG A 282 -17.64 -9.11 -21.43
N MET A 283 -16.59 -8.50 -20.88
CA MET A 283 -16.58 -7.92 -19.54
C MET A 283 -16.12 -6.47 -19.62
N ARG A 284 -16.78 -5.59 -18.88
CA ARG A 284 -16.35 -4.20 -18.67
C ARG A 284 -15.93 -4.04 -17.23
N LEU A 285 -14.66 -3.75 -17.01
CA LEU A 285 -14.10 -3.42 -15.70
C LEU A 285 -14.16 -1.91 -15.49
N VAL A 286 -14.52 -1.50 -14.28
CA VAL A 286 -14.43 -0.11 -13.83
C VAL A 286 -13.39 -0.07 -12.72
N ILE A 287 -12.31 0.66 -12.95
CA ILE A 287 -11.18 0.79 -12.02
C ILE A 287 -11.13 2.25 -11.61
N LYS A 288 -11.23 2.53 -10.32
CA LYS A 288 -11.06 3.87 -9.76
C LYS A 288 -9.78 3.83 -8.94
N ASN A 289 -8.69 4.38 -9.47
CA ASN A 289 -7.41 4.44 -8.79
C ASN A 289 -6.59 5.66 -9.23
N GLU A 290 -5.54 5.94 -8.49
CA GLU A 290 -4.53 6.94 -8.83
C GLU A 290 -3.64 6.39 -9.94
N THR A 291 -3.67 7.00 -11.12
CA THR A 291 -2.61 6.86 -12.15
C THR A 291 -1.78 8.12 -12.25
#